data_AF-A0AAN2XAP0-F1
#
_entry.id   AF-A0AAN2XAP0-F1
#
_cell.length_a   1.000
_cell.length_b   1.000
_cell.length_c   1.000
_cell.angle_alpha   90.00
_cell.angle_beta   90.00
_cell.angle_gamma   90.00
#
_symmetry.space_group_name_H-M   'P 1'
#
loop_
_entity.id
_entity.type
_entity.pdbx_description
1 polymer ?
#
loop_
_entity_poly.entity_id
_entity_poly.type
_entity_poly.pdbx_seq_one_letter_code
_entity_poly.pdbx_strand_id
1 'polypeptide(L)'
;MNKQDFLNELNQRLELLDPKERRELLSDYQEHFRNGIEAGKSEEQIVFDLGKPEEIAADIISERGLREEPAEADYYYVPRKNQNENRSVSKQILIGVGLFFLDICLIIPIMVSLWSLAISLWATVGGFLLSPVILGVVIIFGADFEFYQMFVSIGLVGLGLMLLFAANALTKFTTKATIAIIAWHKYAVKGGGKNA
;
A
#
# COMPACT_ATOMS: atom_id res chain seq x y z
N MET A 1 25.67 41.19 -19.58
CA MET A 1 25.07 41.35 -18.24
C MET A 1 25.70 42.57 -17.59
N ASN A 2 24.93 43.32 -16.80
CA ASN A 2 25.45 44.48 -16.08
C ASN A 2 26.06 44.05 -14.74
N LYS A 3 26.68 44.98 -14.01
CA LYS A 3 27.28 44.72 -12.69
C LYS A 3 26.27 44.12 -11.70
N GLN A 4 25.05 44.64 -11.69
CA GLN A 4 24.03 44.25 -10.72
C GLN A 4 23.54 42.81 -10.95
N ASP A 5 23.34 42.43 -12.21
CA ASP A 5 22.97 41.07 -12.61
C ASP A 5 24.06 40.07 -12.22
N PHE A 6 25.33 40.42 -12.50
CA PHE A 6 26.49 39.59 -12.16
C PHE A 6 26.59 39.32 -10.65
N LEU A 7 26.49 40.37 -9.84
CA LEU A 7 26.61 40.25 -8.38
C LEU A 7 25.40 39.52 -7.76
N ASN A 8 24.20 39.70 -8.31
CA ASN A 8 23.01 38.99 -7.84
C ASN A 8 23.11 37.50 -8.13
N GLU A 9 23.54 37.13 -9.34
CA GLU A 9 23.71 35.74 -9.73
C GLU A 9 24.83 35.06 -8.92
N LEU A 10 25.96 35.74 -8.73
CA LEU A 10 27.05 35.25 -7.89
C LEU A 10 26.61 35.06 -6.43
N ASN A 11 25.84 35.99 -5.86
CA ASN A 11 25.32 35.89 -4.49
C ASN A 11 24.36 34.71 -4.29
N GLN A 12 23.52 34.40 -5.28
CA GLN A 12 22.61 33.25 -5.23
C GLN A 12 23.39 31.93 -5.25
N ARG A 13 24.40 31.82 -6.11
CA ARG A 13 25.19 30.58 -6.22
C ARG A 13 26.09 30.33 -5.03
N LEU A 14 26.55 31.38 -4.36
CA LEU A 14 27.38 31.29 -3.15
C LEU A 14 26.58 31.12 -1.85
N GLU A 15 25.30 30.73 -1.90
CA GLU A 15 24.46 30.57 -0.70
C GLU A 15 24.99 29.53 0.30
N LEU A 16 25.76 28.56 -0.19
CA LEU A 16 26.40 27.53 0.63
C LEU A 16 27.57 28.05 1.50
N LEU A 17 28.10 29.25 1.22
CA LEU A 17 29.16 29.87 2.02
C LEU A 17 28.61 30.52 3.30
N ASP A 18 29.48 30.65 4.30
CA ASP A 18 29.14 31.43 5.50
C ASP A 18 28.73 32.87 5.10
N PRO A 19 27.65 33.44 5.69
CA PRO A 19 27.17 34.77 5.33
C PRO A 19 28.19 35.89 5.50
N LYS A 20 29.20 35.73 6.35
CA LYS A 20 30.30 36.69 6.49
C LYS A 20 31.25 36.59 5.30
N GLU A 21 31.70 35.38 4.97
CA GLU A 21 32.61 35.12 3.85
C GLU A 21 32.00 35.50 2.50
N ARG A 22 30.73 35.16 2.28
CA ARG A 22 29.99 35.56 1.07
C ARG A 22 29.96 37.08 0.89
N ARG A 23 29.80 37.84 1.98
CA ARG A 23 29.79 39.31 1.92
C ARG A 23 31.17 39.89 1.62
N GLU A 24 32.22 39.31 2.20
CA GLU A 24 33.61 39.72 1.93
C GLU A 24 33.93 39.49 0.45
N LEU A 25 33.63 38.31 -0.08
CA LEU A 25 33.85 37.97 -1.48
C LEU A 25 33.06 38.86 -2.46
N LEU A 26 31.78 39.14 -2.18
CA LEU A 26 30.99 40.05 -3.01
C LEU A 26 31.52 41.49 -2.96
N SER A 27 32.08 41.91 -1.81
CA SER A 27 32.72 43.22 -1.67
C SER A 27 33.97 43.33 -2.56
N ASP A 28 34.77 42.27 -2.65
CA ASP A 28 35.97 42.24 -3.50
C ASP A 28 35.58 42.39 -4.99
N TYR A 29 34.56 41.67 -5.45
CA TYR A 29 34.05 41.83 -6.82
C TYR A 29 33.46 43.22 -7.05
N GLN A 30 32.74 43.79 -6.09
CA GLN A 30 32.24 45.17 -6.19
C GLN A 30 33.36 46.20 -6.37
N GLU A 31 34.47 46.02 -5.67
CA GLU A 31 35.68 46.83 -5.79
C GLU A 31 36.37 46.63 -7.14
N HIS A 32 36.45 45.40 -7.65
CA HIS A 32 36.93 45.13 -9.01
C HIS A 32 36.12 45.85 -10.09
N PHE A 33 34.79 45.85 -9.99
CA PHE A 33 33.93 46.61 -10.90
C PHE A 33 34.17 48.12 -10.79
N ARG A 34 34.35 48.65 -9.58
CA ARG A 34 34.64 50.08 -9.36
C ARG A 34 35.95 50.47 -10.05
N ASN A 35 37.00 49.68 -9.83
CA ASN A 35 38.32 49.94 -10.40
C ASN A 35 38.32 49.81 -11.94
N GLY A 36 37.55 48.87 -12.50
CA GLY A 36 37.39 48.73 -13.95
C GLY A 36 36.68 49.91 -14.61
N ILE A 37 35.65 50.46 -13.95
CA ILE A 37 34.93 51.65 -14.41
C ILE A 37 35.86 52.88 -14.35
N GLU A 38 36.63 53.02 -13.26
CA GLU A 38 37.62 54.10 -13.11
C GLU A 38 38.73 54.02 -14.18
N ALA A 39 39.09 52.81 -14.61
CA ALA A 39 40.02 52.57 -15.72
C ALA A 39 39.40 52.77 -17.12
N GLY A 40 38.14 53.20 -17.21
CA GLY A 40 37.44 53.50 -18.46
C GLY A 40 36.86 52.29 -19.19
N LYS A 41 36.76 51.12 -18.54
CA LYS A 41 36.09 49.94 -19.11
C LYS A 41 34.58 50.02 -18.93
N SER A 42 33.82 49.45 -19.87
CA SER A 42 32.36 49.27 -19.67
C SER A 42 32.09 48.08 -18.73
N GLU A 43 30.93 48.04 -18.09
CA GLU A 43 30.56 46.94 -17.19
C GLU A 43 30.58 45.59 -17.91
N GLU A 44 30.17 45.55 -19.18
CA GLU A 44 30.14 44.34 -20.00
C GLU A 44 31.55 43.81 -20.29
N GLN A 45 32.53 44.72 -20.48
CA GLN A 45 33.93 44.34 -20.67
C GLN A 45 34.51 43.77 -19.37
N ILE A 46 34.17 44.36 -18.23
CA ILE A 46 34.62 43.87 -16.92
C ILE A 46 34.06 42.47 -16.65
N VAL A 47 32.78 42.25 -16.95
CA VAL A 47 32.20 40.90 -16.85
C VAL A 47 32.90 39.93 -17.79
N PHE A 48 33.17 40.33 -19.05
CA PHE A 48 33.85 39.47 -20.00
C PHE A 48 35.25 39.07 -19.50
N ASP A 49 35.98 40.00 -18.88
CA ASP A 49 37.29 39.76 -18.28
C ASP A 49 37.20 38.85 -17.03
N LEU A 50 36.13 38.96 -16.23
CA LEU A 50 35.92 38.17 -15.02
C LEU A 50 35.43 36.74 -15.32
N GLY A 51 34.72 36.52 -16.42
CA GLY A 51 34.11 35.23 -16.77
C GLY A 51 32.67 35.09 -16.27
N LYS A 52 32.15 33.86 -16.24
CA LYS A 52 30.75 33.61 -15.85
C LYS A 52 30.61 33.46 -14.32
N PRO A 53 29.59 34.08 -13.69
CA PRO A 53 29.28 33.88 -12.28
C PRO A 53 29.16 32.40 -11.87
N GLU A 54 28.67 31.56 -12.78
CA GLU A 54 28.48 30.12 -12.58
C GLU A 54 29.81 29.39 -12.33
N GLU A 55 30.81 29.68 -13.17
CA GLU A 55 32.12 29.05 -13.16
C GLU A 55 32.91 29.52 -11.93
N ILE A 56 32.84 30.83 -11.64
CA ILE A 56 33.45 31.43 -10.45
C ILE A 56 32.87 30.81 -9.16
N ALA A 57 31.55 30.69 -9.06
CA ALA A 57 30.92 30.11 -7.88
C ALA A 57 31.30 28.64 -7.70
N ALA A 58 31.28 27.85 -8.78
CA ALA A 58 31.66 26.44 -8.76
C ALA A 58 33.12 26.25 -8.31
N ASP A 59 34.05 27.08 -8.80
CA ASP A 59 35.45 27.02 -8.42
C ASP A 59 35.63 27.30 -6.92
N ILE A 60 35.01 28.37 -6.41
CA ILE A 60 35.09 28.77 -4.99
C ILE A 60 34.48 27.69 -4.09
N ILE A 61 33.32 27.16 -4.45
CA ILE A 61 32.62 26.10 -3.71
C ILE A 61 33.45 24.81 -3.70
N SER A 62 34.08 24.47 -4.84
CA SER A 62 34.95 23.30 -4.97
C SER A 62 36.24 23.42 -4.16
N GLU A 63 36.86 24.61 -4.14
CA GLU A 63 38.08 24.90 -3.35
C GLU A 63 37.79 24.78 -1.85
N ARG A 64 36.59 25.17 -1.43
CA ARG A 64 36.12 25.02 -0.03
C ARG A 64 35.65 23.61 0.31
N GLY A 65 35.67 22.67 -0.65
CA GLY A 65 35.21 21.29 -0.45
C GLY A 65 33.70 21.18 -0.22
N LEU A 66 32.94 22.24 -0.50
CA LEU A 66 31.49 22.32 -0.32
C LEU A 66 30.79 21.75 -1.56
N ARG A 67 31.06 20.50 -1.93
CA ARG A 67 30.45 19.92 -3.16
C ARG A 67 28.93 20.01 -3.11
N GLU A 68 28.34 20.67 -4.11
CA GLU A 68 26.98 20.38 -4.56
C GLU A 68 26.97 18.93 -5.05
N GLU A 69 26.44 18.01 -4.24
CA GLU A 69 25.91 16.79 -4.84
C GLU A 69 24.85 17.21 -5.86
N PRO A 70 24.88 16.67 -7.10
CA PRO A 70 23.85 16.99 -8.07
C PRO A 70 22.52 16.64 -7.43
N ALA A 71 21.69 17.65 -7.23
CA ALA A 71 20.32 17.49 -6.79
C ALA A 71 19.62 16.60 -7.82
N GLU A 72 19.61 15.28 -7.59
CA GLU A 72 18.50 14.45 -8.01
C GLU A 72 17.26 15.24 -7.59
N ALA A 73 16.37 15.49 -8.55
CA ALA A 73 15.12 16.16 -8.29
C ALA A 73 14.42 15.42 -7.16
N ASP A 74 14.62 15.94 -5.94
CA ASP A 74 14.00 15.48 -4.73
C ASP A 74 12.54 15.83 -4.96
N TYR A 75 11.79 14.88 -5.52
CA TYR A 75 10.37 14.82 -5.31
C TYR A 75 10.24 15.01 -3.82
N TYR A 76 9.76 16.19 -3.40
CA TYR A 76 9.54 16.50 -2.01
C TYR A 76 8.59 15.43 -1.51
N TYR A 77 9.16 14.36 -0.96
CA TYR A 77 8.43 13.32 -0.31
C TYR A 77 7.97 14.01 0.95
N VAL A 78 6.81 14.66 0.88
CA VAL A 78 6.03 14.93 2.07
C VAL A 78 5.75 13.53 2.58
N PRO A 79 6.37 13.06 3.69
CA PRO A 79 5.89 11.83 4.28
C PRO A 79 4.41 12.08 4.49
N ARG A 80 3.55 11.28 3.84
CA ARG A 80 2.13 11.30 4.12
C ARG A 80 2.07 11.11 5.62
N LYS A 81 1.81 12.20 6.37
CA LYS A 81 1.80 12.19 7.83
C LYS A 81 1.02 10.96 8.19
N ASN A 82 1.71 9.98 8.77
CA ASN A 82 1.13 8.68 8.99
C ASN A 82 0.03 8.97 10.00
N GLN A 83 -1.22 9.09 9.53
CA GLN A 83 -2.36 9.51 10.35
C GLN A 83 -2.66 8.47 11.45
N ASN A 84 -1.88 7.39 11.44
CA ASN A 84 -1.81 6.33 12.42
C ASN A 84 -0.96 6.65 13.65
N GLU A 85 -0.15 7.72 13.66
CA GLU A 85 0.78 7.97 14.77
C GLU A 85 0.10 8.57 16.02
N ASN A 86 -1.18 8.91 15.95
CA ASN A 86 -1.91 9.40 17.13
C ASN A 86 -3.39 8.99 17.13
N ARG A 87 -3.69 7.72 16.84
CA ARG A 87 -4.99 7.17 17.27
C ARG A 87 -4.93 7.03 18.79
N SER A 88 -5.51 8.01 19.50
CA SER A 88 -5.74 7.91 20.95
C SER A 88 -6.22 6.51 21.29
N VAL A 89 -5.64 5.90 22.33
CA VAL A 89 -5.98 4.55 22.79
C VAL A 89 -7.50 4.36 22.89
N SER A 90 -8.23 5.41 23.28
CA SER A 90 -9.70 5.47 23.30
C SER A 90 -10.38 5.21 21.93
N LYS A 91 -9.85 5.75 20.83
CA LYS A 91 -10.37 5.50 19.48
C LYS A 91 -10.07 4.08 19.00
N GLN A 92 -8.92 3.51 19.38
CA GLN A 92 -8.60 2.11 19.07
C GLN A 92 -9.51 1.15 19.84
N ILE A 93 -9.77 1.42 21.13
CA ILE A 93 -10.71 0.66 21.94
C ILE A 93 -12.13 0.77 21.37
N LEU A 94 -12.59 1.96 21.00
CA LEU A 94 -13.93 2.15 20.43
C LEU A 94 -14.10 1.38 19.10
N ILE A 95 -13.10 1.43 18.22
CA ILE A 95 -13.11 0.65 16.96
C ILE A 95 -13.09 -0.85 17.27
N GLY A 96 -12.25 -1.30 18.22
CA GLY A 96 -12.16 -2.71 18.62
C GLY A 96 -13.47 -3.24 19.21
N VAL A 97 -14.11 -2.47 20.09
CA VAL A 97 -15.43 -2.79 20.67
C VAL A 97 -16.50 -2.84 19.58
N GLY A 98 -16.51 -1.86 18.67
CA GLY A 98 -17.43 -1.85 17.53
C GLY A 98 -17.24 -3.06 16.61
N LEU A 99 -15.99 -3.44 16.33
CA LEU A 99 -15.66 -4.62 15.53
C LEU A 99 -16.16 -5.89 16.23
N PHE A 100 -15.91 -6.02 17.54
CA PHE A 100 -16.33 -7.18 18.33
C PHE A 100 -17.84 -7.42 18.29
N PHE A 101 -18.64 -6.36 18.44
CA PHE A 101 -20.10 -6.47 18.33
C PHE A 101 -20.53 -6.83 16.91
N LEU A 102 -19.89 -6.27 15.88
CA LEU A 102 -20.15 -6.61 14.47
C LEU A 102 -19.81 -8.09 14.20
N ASP A 103 -18.68 -8.59 14.70
CA ASP A 103 -18.26 -9.97 14.50
C ASP A 103 -19.26 -10.95 15.10
N ILE A 104 -19.68 -10.73 16.36
CA ILE A 104 -20.64 -11.60 17.05
C ILE A 104 -22.04 -11.51 16.44
N CYS A 105 -22.50 -10.31 16.11
CA CYS A 105 -23.87 -10.10 15.66
C CYS A 105 -24.08 -10.47 14.19
N LEU A 106 -23.08 -10.22 13.34
CA LEU A 106 -23.23 -10.34 11.89
C LEU A 106 -22.34 -11.45 11.31
N ILE A 107 -21.03 -11.39 11.52
CA ILE A 107 -20.09 -12.25 10.79
C ILE A 107 -20.22 -13.70 11.24
N ILE A 108 -20.25 -13.96 12.56
CA ILE A 108 -20.32 -15.33 13.09
C ILE A 108 -21.61 -16.03 12.64
N PRO A 109 -22.83 -15.46 12.80
CA PRO A 109 -24.06 -16.12 12.35
C PRO A 109 -24.08 -16.41 10.85
N ILE A 110 -23.58 -15.49 10.02
CA ILE A 110 -23.48 -15.69 8.57
C ILE A 110 -22.51 -16.85 8.26
N MET A 111 -21.34 -16.89 8.90
CA MET A 111 -20.37 -17.97 8.70
C MET A 111 -20.90 -19.32 9.17
N VAL A 112 -21.55 -19.37 10.34
CA VAL A 112 -22.18 -20.58 10.86
C VAL A 112 -23.26 -21.07 9.90
N SER A 113 -24.06 -20.17 9.33
CA SER A 113 -25.10 -20.51 8.35
C SER A 113 -24.50 -21.09 7.07
N LEU A 114 -23.42 -20.49 6.53
CA LEU A 114 -22.74 -20.99 5.34
C LEU A 114 -22.10 -22.37 5.55
N TRP A 115 -21.46 -22.58 6.70
CA TRP A 115 -20.88 -23.88 7.04
C TRP A 115 -21.96 -24.94 7.29
N SER A 116 -23.06 -24.57 7.93
CA SER A 116 -24.21 -25.47 8.13
C SER A 116 -24.79 -25.92 6.79
N LEU A 117 -24.92 -25.01 5.83
CA LEU A 117 -25.39 -25.32 4.49
C LEU A 117 -24.41 -26.26 3.77
N ALA A 118 -23.11 -26.01 3.86
CA ALA A 118 -22.10 -26.90 3.28
C ALA A 118 -22.15 -28.32 3.90
N ILE A 119 -22.23 -28.42 5.23
CA ILE A 119 -22.31 -29.70 5.94
C ILE A 119 -23.60 -30.44 5.58
N SER A 120 -24.74 -29.75 5.56
CA SER A 120 -26.03 -30.35 5.19
C SER A 120 -26.00 -30.90 3.75
N LEU A 121 -25.34 -30.19 2.84
CA LEU A 121 -25.23 -30.62 1.44
C LEU A 121 -24.36 -31.87 1.32
N TRP A 122 -23.25 -31.94 2.06
CA TRP A 122 -22.42 -33.14 2.15
C TRP A 122 -23.15 -34.32 2.80
N ALA A 123 -23.95 -34.07 3.85
CA ALA A 123 -24.78 -35.09 4.47
C ALA A 123 -25.82 -35.65 3.48
N THR A 124 -26.48 -34.78 2.71
CA THR A 124 -27.42 -35.18 1.65
C THR A 124 -26.72 -36.01 0.57
N VAL A 125 -25.55 -35.57 0.10
CA VAL A 125 -24.73 -36.33 -0.86
C VAL A 125 -24.40 -37.71 -0.30
N GLY A 126 -23.92 -37.79 0.94
CA GLY A 126 -23.62 -39.05 1.60
C GLY A 126 -24.84 -39.98 1.70
N GLY A 127 -25.99 -39.44 2.12
CA GLY A 127 -27.24 -40.20 2.21
C GLY A 127 -27.71 -40.74 0.85
N PHE A 128 -27.58 -39.94 -0.21
CA PHE A 128 -27.94 -40.33 -1.57
C PHE A 128 -27.02 -41.43 -2.12
N LEU A 129 -25.71 -41.30 -1.92
CA LEU A 129 -24.73 -42.31 -2.33
C LEU A 129 -24.88 -43.62 -1.55
N LEU A 130 -25.26 -43.54 -0.27
CA LEU A 130 -25.52 -44.70 0.58
C LEU A 130 -26.92 -45.30 0.37
N SER A 131 -27.77 -44.70 -0.45
CA SER A 131 -29.17 -45.14 -0.63
C SER A 131 -29.34 -46.63 -0.99
N PRO A 132 -28.50 -47.28 -1.82
CA PRO A 132 -28.66 -48.71 -2.11
C PRO A 132 -28.31 -49.57 -0.89
N VAL A 133 -27.32 -49.16 -0.09
CA VAL A 133 -26.93 -49.85 1.15
C VAL A 133 -28.04 -49.73 2.19
N ILE A 134 -28.61 -48.53 2.34
CA ILE A 134 -29.73 -48.27 3.25
C ILE A 134 -30.93 -49.14 2.85
N LEU A 135 -31.27 -49.23 1.56
CA LEU A 135 -32.32 -50.11 1.06
C LEU A 135 -32.06 -51.57 1.47
N GLY A 136 -30.84 -52.08 1.24
CA GLY A 136 -30.47 -53.44 1.62
C GLY A 136 -30.60 -53.71 3.12
N VAL A 137 -30.20 -52.77 3.97
CA VAL A 137 -30.36 -52.86 5.42
C VAL A 137 -31.84 -52.94 5.79
N VAL A 138 -32.67 -52.04 5.27
CA VAL A 138 -34.10 -51.96 5.61
C VAL A 138 -34.85 -53.25 5.25
N ILE A 139 -34.50 -53.90 4.12
CA ILE A 139 -35.06 -55.20 3.73
C ILE A 139 -34.67 -56.30 4.74
N ILE A 140 -33.41 -56.33 5.20
CA ILE A 140 -32.96 -57.31 6.21
C ILE A 140 -33.73 -57.17 7.53
N PHE A 141 -34.14 -55.95 7.89
CA PHE A 141 -34.97 -55.67 9.06
C PHE A 141 -36.47 -55.94 8.86
N GLY A 142 -36.86 -56.57 7.75
CA GLY A 142 -38.22 -57.06 7.51
C GLY A 142 -39.15 -56.09 6.79
N ALA A 143 -38.60 -55.07 6.10
CA ALA A 143 -39.41 -54.23 5.23
C ALA A 143 -39.75 -54.93 3.90
N ASP A 144 -40.96 -54.68 3.40
CA ASP A 144 -41.40 -55.18 2.10
C ASP A 144 -40.60 -54.54 0.96
N PHE A 145 -40.26 -55.37 -0.01
CA PHE A 145 -39.49 -54.96 -1.18
C PHE A 145 -40.39 -54.74 -2.39
N GLU A 146 -40.28 -53.56 -2.98
CA GLU A 146 -40.99 -53.19 -4.20
C GLU A 146 -40.00 -52.83 -5.29
N PHE A 147 -40.25 -53.28 -6.53
CA PHE A 147 -39.30 -53.16 -7.63
C PHE A 147 -38.94 -51.71 -7.97
N TYR A 148 -39.85 -50.75 -7.75
CA TYR A 148 -39.59 -49.33 -7.97
C TYR A 148 -38.51 -48.75 -7.02
N GLN A 149 -38.33 -49.33 -5.83
CA GLN A 149 -37.36 -48.86 -4.83
C GLN A 149 -35.91 -48.97 -5.35
N MET A 150 -35.62 -49.98 -6.18
CA MET A 150 -34.32 -50.11 -6.84
C MET A 150 -34.05 -48.94 -7.79
N PHE A 151 -35.02 -48.61 -8.64
CA PHE A 151 -34.89 -47.46 -9.55
C PHE A 151 -34.73 -46.14 -8.80
N VAL A 152 -35.45 -45.95 -7.69
CA VAL A 152 -35.29 -44.76 -6.84
C VAL A 152 -33.89 -44.72 -6.24
N SER A 153 -33.37 -45.83 -5.69
CA SER A 153 -32.02 -45.86 -5.10
C SER A 153 -30.92 -45.54 -6.13
N ILE A 154 -30.99 -46.11 -7.33
CA ILE A 154 -30.05 -45.81 -8.42
C ILE A 154 -30.18 -44.34 -8.85
N GLY A 155 -31.40 -43.82 -8.96
CA GLY A 155 -31.65 -42.40 -9.25
C GLY A 155 -31.07 -41.47 -8.19
N LEU A 156 -31.19 -41.80 -6.91
CA LEU A 156 -30.60 -41.05 -5.80
C LEU A 156 -29.08 -41.07 -5.85
N VAL A 157 -28.45 -42.20 -6.16
CA VAL A 157 -26.99 -42.26 -6.37
C VAL A 157 -26.57 -41.31 -7.48
N GLY A 158 -27.28 -41.32 -8.62
CA GLY A 158 -27.03 -40.38 -9.73
C GLY A 158 -27.13 -38.92 -9.31
N LEU A 159 -28.19 -38.55 -8.58
CA LEU A 159 -28.35 -37.20 -8.03
C LEU A 159 -27.25 -36.86 -7.03
N GLY A 160 -26.84 -37.80 -6.16
CA GLY A 160 -25.75 -37.63 -5.22
C GLY A 160 -24.42 -37.32 -5.92
N LEU A 161 -24.13 -38.03 -7.02
CA LEU A 161 -22.94 -37.77 -7.84
C LEU A 161 -22.98 -36.39 -8.51
N MET A 162 -24.14 -35.93 -8.97
CA MET A 162 -24.29 -34.56 -9.49
C MET A 162 -24.09 -33.50 -8.39
N LEU A 163 -24.67 -33.73 -7.22
CA LEU A 163 -24.56 -32.82 -6.07
C LEU A 163 -23.14 -32.74 -5.51
N LEU A 164 -22.26 -33.73 -5.74
CA LEU A 164 -20.84 -33.64 -5.37
C LEU A 164 -20.15 -32.41 -5.98
N PHE A 165 -20.48 -32.04 -7.22
CA PHE A 165 -19.90 -30.85 -7.85
C PHE A 165 -20.35 -29.59 -7.13
N ALA A 166 -21.64 -29.49 -6.81
CA ALA A 166 -22.20 -28.38 -6.05
C ALA A 166 -21.63 -28.30 -4.63
N ALA A 167 -21.52 -29.43 -3.92
CA ALA A 167 -20.96 -29.52 -2.58
C ALA A 167 -19.49 -29.07 -2.54
N ASN A 168 -18.69 -29.53 -3.51
CA ASN A 168 -17.30 -29.12 -3.64
C ASN A 168 -17.15 -27.64 -3.98
N ALA A 169 -17.95 -27.13 -4.92
CA ALA A 169 -17.92 -25.71 -5.30
C ALA A 169 -18.31 -24.81 -4.12
N LEU A 170 -19.38 -25.15 -3.41
CA LEU A 170 -19.84 -24.44 -2.22
C LEU A 170 -18.78 -24.46 -1.12
N THR A 171 -18.16 -25.61 -0.84
CA THR A 171 -17.12 -25.73 0.18
C THR A 171 -15.91 -24.85 -0.16
N LYS A 172 -15.48 -24.82 -1.43
CA LYS A 172 -14.41 -23.92 -1.91
C LYS A 172 -14.79 -22.45 -1.77
N PHE A 173 -16.05 -22.09 -2.04
CA PHE A 173 -16.54 -20.73 -1.85
C PHE A 173 -16.53 -20.34 -0.36
N THR A 174 -17.10 -21.17 0.51
CA THR A 174 -17.19 -20.92 1.97
C THR A 174 -15.81 -20.82 2.61
N THR A 175 -14.87 -21.68 2.23
CA THR A 175 -13.47 -21.61 2.71
C THR A 175 -12.76 -20.33 2.26
N LYS A 176 -12.91 -19.94 0.98
CA LYS A 176 -12.37 -18.67 0.48
C LYS A 176 -12.97 -17.46 1.21
N ALA A 177 -14.29 -17.45 1.41
CA ALA A 177 -14.98 -16.39 2.16
C ALA A 177 -14.47 -16.31 3.61
N THR A 178 -14.29 -17.46 4.26
CA THR A 178 -13.75 -17.53 5.63
C THR A 178 -12.34 -16.94 5.71
N ILE A 179 -11.43 -17.33 4.79
CA ILE A 179 -10.06 -16.81 4.75
C ILE A 179 -10.05 -15.29 4.49
N ALA A 180 -10.88 -14.81 3.57
CA ALA A 180 -10.99 -13.38 3.27
C ALA A 180 -11.44 -12.57 4.48
N ILE A 181 -12.41 -13.08 5.24
CA ILE A 181 -12.90 -12.44 6.47
C ILE A 181 -11.84 -12.43 7.56
N ILE A 182 -11.12 -13.55 7.78
CA ILE A 182 -10.03 -13.61 8.76
C ILE A 182 -8.91 -12.63 8.39
N ALA A 183 -8.54 -12.57 7.11
CA ALA A 183 -7.55 -11.63 6.61
C ALA A 183 -7.99 -10.17 6.80
N TRP A 184 -9.26 -9.87 6.50
CA TRP A 184 -9.85 -8.55 6.72
C TRP A 184 -9.88 -8.18 8.20
N HIS A 185 -10.27 -9.10 9.09
CA HIS A 185 -10.30 -8.86 10.52
C HIS A 185 -8.89 -8.59 11.06
N LYS A 186 -7.89 -9.39 10.66
CA LYS A 186 -6.47 -9.15 11.01
C LYS A 186 -5.98 -7.79 10.51
N TYR A 187 -6.34 -7.40 9.30
CA TYR A 187 -5.99 -6.09 8.72
C TYR A 187 -6.66 -4.93 9.47
N ALA A 188 -7.94 -5.07 9.80
CA ALA A 188 -8.72 -4.08 10.55
C ALA A 188 -8.15 -3.84 11.95
N VAL A 189 -7.77 -4.91 12.66
CA VAL A 189 -7.15 -4.84 14.00
C VAL A 189 -5.74 -4.24 13.93
N LYS A 190 -4.91 -4.61 12.95
CA LYS A 190 -3.55 -4.05 12.77
C LYS A 190 -3.52 -2.61 12.25
N GLY A 191 -4.67 -2.00 11.95
CA GLY A 191 -4.74 -0.57 11.60
C GLY A 191 -4.15 -0.21 10.23
N GLY A 192 -4.11 -1.14 9.27
CA GLY A 192 -3.73 -0.85 7.88
C GLY A 192 -2.28 -0.43 7.64
N GLY A 193 -1.34 -0.85 8.48
CA GLY A 193 0.09 -0.67 8.23
C GLY A 193 0.61 -1.60 7.14
N LYS A 194 1.45 -1.10 6.23
CA LYS A 194 1.99 -1.78 5.03
C LYS A 194 2.75 -3.11 5.26
N ASN A 195 2.84 -3.60 6.51
CA ASN A 195 3.53 -4.84 6.89
C ASN A 195 2.58 -5.85 7.59
N ALA A 196 1.33 -5.98 7.11
CA ALA A 196 0.30 -6.84 7.72
C ALA A 196 0.21 -8.24 7.11
#